data_AF-A0A2H0TLZ4-F1
#
_entry.id   AF-A0A2H0TLZ4-F1
#
_cell.length_a   1.000
_cell.length_b   1.000
_cell.length_c   1.000
_cell.angle_alpha   90.00
_cell.angle_beta   90.00
_cell.angle_gamma   90.00
#
_symmetry.space_group_name_H-M   'P 1'
#
loop_
_entity.id
_entity.type
_entity.pdbx_description
1 polymer ?
#
loop_
_entity_poly.entity_id
_entity_poly.type
_entity_poly.pdbx_seq_one_letter_code
_entity_poly.pdbx_strand_id
1 'polypeptide(L)' 'MTTITILKKELKTIIKESIREIIKQESMKFRALFLPLVSQKEQKDIEKRYGKPSRRIAKSIEIKL' A
#
# COMPACT_ATOMS: atom_id res chain seq x y z
N MET A 1 21.93 -10.40 -31.65
CA MET A 1 20.84 -9.68 -30.94
C MET A 1 19.59 -10.54 -31.04
N THR A 2 19.00 -10.90 -29.91
CA THR A 2 17.72 -11.64 -29.88
C THR A 2 16.58 -10.66 -30.06
N THR A 3 15.83 -10.80 -31.15
CA THR A 3 14.61 -10.02 -31.40
C THR A 3 13.45 -10.68 -30.67
N ILE A 4 12.91 -10.00 -29.65
CA ILE A 4 11.73 -10.44 -28.92
C ILE A 4 10.51 -9.79 -29.56
N THR A 5 9.66 -10.59 -30.19
CA THR A 5 8.42 -10.12 -30.82
C THR A 5 7.28 -10.22 -29.81
N ILE A 6 6.80 -9.08 -29.31
CA ILE A 6 5.70 -9.00 -28.34
C ILE A 6 4.52 -8.27 -28.98
N LEU A 7 3.30 -8.78 -28.80
CA LEU A 7 2.11 -8.07 -29.24
C LEU A 7 1.94 -6.77 -28.43
N LYS A 8 1.63 -5.66 -29.11
CA LYS A 8 1.43 -4.33 -28.47
C LYS A 8 0.45 -4.38 -27.28
N LYS A 9 -0.58 -5.23 -27.37
CA LYS A 9 -1.57 -5.42 -26.30
C LYS A 9 -0.95 -6.07 -25.06
N GLU A 10 -0.12 -7.08 -25.24
CA GLU A 10 0.55 -7.80 -24.14
C GLU A 10 1.56 -6.89 -23.44
N LEU A 11 2.36 -6.14 -24.20
CA LEU A 11 3.29 -5.17 -23.65
C LEU A 11 2.57 -4.13 -22.78
N LYS A 12 1.43 -3.60 -23.25
CA LYS A 12 0.63 -2.64 -22.47
C LYS A 12 0.11 -3.26 -21.17
N THR A 13 -0.30 -4.52 -21.20
CA THR A 13 -0.78 -5.25 -20.02
C THR A 13 0.35 -5.46 -19.01
N ILE A 14 1.52 -5.89 -19.47
CA ILE A 14 2.69 -6.10 -18.60
C ILE A 14 3.07 -4.79 -17.90
N ILE A 15 3.21 -3.70 -18.66
CA ILE A 15 3.54 -2.37 -18.10
C ILE A 15 2.50 -1.95 -17.05
N LYS A 16 1.21 -2.12 -17.35
CA LYS A 16 0.13 -1.74 -16.43
C LYS A 16 0.18 -2.54 -15.13
N GLU A 17 0.48 -3.83 -15.21
CA GLU A 17 0.54 -4.68 -14.01
C GLU A 17 1.80 -4.37 -13.18
N SER A 18 2.95 -4.14 -13.81
CA SER A 18 4.17 -3.72 -13.11
C SER A 18 3.96 -2.40 -12.37
N ILE A 19 3.35 -1.39 -12.99
CA ILE A 19 3.05 -0.11 -12.33
C ILE A 19 2.07 -0.32 -11.17
N ARG A 20 1.01 -1.12 -11.38
CA ARG A 20 0.01 -1.42 -10.36
C ARG A 20 0.65 -2.06 -9.13
N GLU A 21 1.58 -2.99 -9.33
CA GLU A 21 2.28 -3.66 -8.24
C GLU A 21 3.12 -2.68 -7.42
N ILE A 22 3.92 -1.84 -8.08
CA ILE A 22 4.73 -0.81 -7.42
C ILE A 22 3.84 0.16 -6.63
N ILE A 23 2.78 0.68 -7.25
CA ILE A 23 1.84 1.58 -6.55
C ILE A 23 1.22 0.89 -5.34
N LYS A 24 0.84 -0.39 -5.46
CA LYS A 24 0.27 -1.14 -4.34
C LYS A 24 1.25 -1.27 -3.18
N GLN A 25 2.53 -1.50 -3.46
CA GLN A 25 3.59 -1.58 -2.46
C GLN A 25 3.84 -0.23 -1.78
N GLU A 26 3.96 0.85 -2.57
CA GLU A 26 4.31 2.17 -2.04
C GLU A 26 3.12 2.93 -1.45
N SER A 27 1.89 2.62 -1.87
CA SER A 27 0.69 3.35 -1.42
C SER A 27 0.50 3.36 0.10
N MET A 28 0.91 2.31 0.80
CA MET A 28 0.78 2.24 2.25
C MET A 28 1.80 3.14 2.96
N LYS A 29 3.03 3.21 2.43
CA LYS A 29 4.06 4.14 2.91
C LYS A 29 3.63 5.59 2.68
N PHE A 30 3.11 5.91 1.49
CA PHE A 30 2.56 7.23 1.20
C PHE A 30 1.41 7.59 2.14
N ARG A 31 0.45 6.69 2.36
CA ARG A 31 -0.66 6.93 3.28
C ARG A 31 -0.16 7.28 4.68
N ALA A 32 0.86 6.57 5.16
CA ALA A 32 1.41 6.85 6.47
C ALA A 32 2.20 8.16 6.57
N LEU A 33 2.88 8.58 5.50
CA LEU A 33 3.50 9.90 5.42
C LEU A 33 2.48 11.05 5.60
N PHE A 34 1.24 10.83 5.17
CA PHE A 34 0.15 11.80 5.30
C PHE A 34 -0.73 11.57 6.55
N LEU A 35 -0.45 10.56 7.37
CA LEU A 35 -1.18 10.40 8.62
C LEU A 35 -0.74 11.47 9.61
N PRO A 36 -1.69 12.13 10.32
CA PRO A 36 -1.33 13.04 11.39
C PRO A 36 -0.56 12.28 12.47
N LEU A 37 0.42 12.95 13.09
CA LEU A 37 1.07 12.42 14.28
C LEU A 37 0.03 12.32 15.40
N VAL A 38 -0.20 11.10 15.88
CA VAL A 38 -1.12 10.81 16.99
C VAL A 38 -0.27 10.45 18.20
N SER A 39 -0.56 11.06 19.36
CA SER A 39 0.11 10.69 20.60
C SER A 39 -0.26 9.27 21.03
N GLN A 40 0.58 8.63 21.84
CA GLN A 40 0.27 7.29 22.38
C GLN A 40 -1.04 7.27 23.17
N LYS A 41 -1.40 8.37 23.84
CA LYS A 41 -2.65 8.48 24.61
C LYS A 41 -3.87 8.49 23.68
N GLU A 42 -3.80 9.27 22.60
CA GLU A 42 -4.87 9.35 21.60
C GLU A 42 -5.01 8.02 20.85
N GLN A 43 -3.90 7.38 20.46
CA GLN A 43 -3.93 6.07 19.79
C GLN A 43 -4.61 5.01 20.68
N LYS A 44 -4.30 4.98 21.98
CA LYS A 44 -4.97 4.09 22.94
C LYS A 44 -6.47 4.37 23.07
N ASP A 45 -6.90 5.63 23.04
CA ASP A 45 -8.32 5.99 23.09
C ASP A 45 -9.07 5.54 21.81
N ILE A 46 -8.44 5.71 20.64
CA ILE A 46 -8.97 5.23 19.36
C ILE A 46 -9.16 3.71 19.39
N GLU A 47 -8.13 2.97 19.81
CA GLU A 47 -8.20 1.51 19.90
C GLU A 47 -9.27 1.03 20.89
N LYS A 48 -9.46 1.74 22.01
CA LYS A 48 -10.51 1.44 22.99
C LYS A 48 -11.91 1.64 22.42
N ARG A 49 -12.13 2.71 21.64
CA ARG A 49 -13.45 3.06 21.10
C ARG A 49 -13.86 2.21 19.90
N TYR A 50 -12.91 1.95 19.01
CA TYR A 50 -13.21 1.35 17.70
C TYR A 50 -12.72 -0.09 17.57
N GLY A 51 -11.85 -0.55 18.47
CA GLY A 51 -11.31 -1.90 18.45
C GLY A 51 -10.45 -2.19 17.22
N LYS A 52 -10.26 -3.49 16.94
CA LYS A 52 -9.56 -3.95 15.74
C LYS A 52 -10.55 -4.09 14.58
N PRO A 53 -10.14 -3.80 13.33
CA PRO A 53 -10.98 -4.05 12.16
C PRO A 53 -11.49 -5.50 12.14
N SER A 54 -12.79 -5.68 11.92
CA SER A 54 -13.44 -7.00 11.94
C SER A 54 -13.01 -7.92 10.79
N ARG A 55 -12.37 -7.38 9.76
CA ARG A 55 -11.92 -8.13 8.58
C ARG A 55 -10.40 -8.04 8.42
N ARG A 56 -9.77 -9.16 8.03
CA ARG A 56 -8.32 -9.29 7.71
C ARG A 56 -7.87 -8.54 6.44
N ILE A 57 -8.54 -7.46 6.05
CA ILE A 57 -8.25 -6.70 4.83
C ILE A 57 -7.21 -5.59 5.09
N ALA A 58 -7.07 -5.17 6.35
CA ALA A 58 -6.10 -4.17 6.75
C ALA A 58 -4.72 -4.81 6.89
N LYS A 59 -3.83 -4.55 5.93
CA LYS A 59 -2.39 -4.78 6.14
C LYS A 59 -1.89 -3.73 7.13
N SER A 60 -1.02 -4.13 8.05
CA SER A 60 -0.39 -3.26 9.03
C SER A 60 1.08 -3.15 8.71
N ILE A 61 1.64 -1.94 8.79
CA ILE A 61 3.09 -1.71 8.75
C ILE A 61 3.48 -0.84 9.93
N GLU A 62 4.60 -1.17 10.56
CA GLU A 62 5.23 -0.30 11.55
C GLU A 62 6.24 0.57 10.81
N ILE A 63 6.13 1.89 10.99
CA ILE A 63 7.05 2.85 10.38
C ILE A 63 7.87 3.46 11.51
N LYS A 64 9.19 3.31 11.39
CA LYS A 64 10.14 4.07 12.20
C LYS A 64 10.34 5.40 11.47
N LEU A 65 9.76 6.46 12.03
CA LEU A 65 10.05 7.84 11.63
C LEU A 65 11.38 8.30 12.26
#